data_AF-A0A285BEM0-F1
#
_entry.id   AF-A0A285BEM0-F1
#
_cell.length_a   1.000
_cell.length_b   1.000
_cell.length_c   1.000
_cell.angle_alpha   90.00
_cell.angle_beta   90.00
_cell.angle_gamma   90.00
#
_symmetry.space_group_name_H-M   'P 1'
#
loop_
_entity.id
_entity.type
_entity.pdbx_description
1 polymer ?
#
loop_
_entity_poly.entity_id
_entity_poly.type
_entity_poly.pdbx_seq_one_letter_code
_entity_poly.pdbx_strand_id
1 'polypeptide(L)'
;MKVLNTKLFIISTIIVFLTIFFDKFSNYNYFTHTIGLPIKFLVFYNDTLPANNLFLFSLNNITKINFRIDLFLLSILIVYFILISLIKLYSKLFKNIKTN
;
A
#
# COMPACT_ATOMS: atom_id res chain seq x y z
N MET A 1 -21.98 -13.59 -7.47
CA MET A 1 -20.53 -13.36 -7.30
C MET A 1 -20.11 -12.24 -8.23
N LYS A 2 -19.78 -11.05 -7.71
CA LYS A 2 -19.39 -9.89 -8.55
C LYS A 2 -18.01 -10.22 -9.13
N VAL A 3 -17.91 -10.29 -10.46
CA VAL A 3 -16.63 -10.56 -11.15
C VAL A 3 -15.58 -9.60 -10.60
N LEU A 4 -14.48 -10.17 -10.08
CA LEU A 4 -13.37 -9.39 -9.58
C LEU A 4 -12.82 -8.60 -10.77
N ASN A 5 -12.98 -7.27 -10.75
CA ASN A 5 -12.47 -6.45 -11.85
C ASN A 5 -10.94 -6.43 -11.79
N THR A 6 -10.31 -7.25 -12.63
CA THR A 6 -8.84 -7.44 -12.67
C THR A 6 -8.10 -6.12 -12.83
N LYS A 7 -8.64 -5.16 -13.60
CA LYS A 7 -8.03 -3.83 -13.78
C LYS A 7 -7.96 -3.07 -12.45
N LEU A 8 -9.05 -3.09 -11.68
CA LEU A 8 -9.12 -2.44 -10.37
C LEU A 8 -8.18 -3.09 -9.35
N PHE A 9 -8.04 -4.42 -9.41
CA PHE A 9 -7.11 -5.14 -8.55
C PHE A 9 -5.66 -4.75 -8.88
N ILE A 10 -5.28 -4.72 -10.16
CA ILE A 10 -3.95 -4.27 -10.60
C ILE A 10 -3.66 -2.84 -10.15
N ILE A 11 -4.63 -1.92 -10.32
CA ILE A 11 -4.49 -0.53 -9.84
C ILE A 11 -4.28 -0.49 -8.32
N SER A 12 -5.02 -1.30 -7.57
CA SER A 12 -4.87 -1.37 -6.10
C SER A 12 -3.49 -1.86 -5.70
N THR A 13 -2.96 -2.88 -6.38
CA THR A 13 -1.60 -3.39 -6.20
C THR A 13 -0.55 -2.31 -6.46
N ILE A 14 -0.68 -1.57 -7.56
CA ILE A 14 0.25 -0.48 -7.91
C ILE A 14 0.20 0.61 -6.84
N ILE A 15 -1.00 1.01 -6.40
CA ILE A 15 -1.17 2.02 -5.34
C ILE A 15 -0.46 1.58 -4.06
N VAL A 16 -0.73 0.36 -3.57
CA VAL A 16 -0.09 -0.15 -2.35
C VAL A 16 1.43 -0.23 -2.52
N PHE A 17 1.93 -0.67 -3.67
CA PHE A 17 3.38 -0.72 -3.91
C PHE A 17 4.03 0.66 -3.88
N LEU A 18 3.38 1.66 -4.48
CA LEU A 18 3.87 3.04 -4.47
C LEU A 18 3.93 3.65 -3.08
N THR A 19 3.08 3.19 -2.14
CA THR A 19 3.07 3.74 -0.77
C THR A 19 4.42 3.59 -0.06
N ILE A 20 5.24 2.61 -0.42
CA ILE A 20 6.59 2.43 0.15
C ILE A 20 7.44 3.69 -0.03
N PHE A 21 7.27 4.41 -1.14
CA PHE A 21 8.08 5.59 -1.45
C PHE A 21 7.56 6.88 -0.81
N PHE A 22 6.28 6.92 -0.42
CA PHE A 22 5.64 8.11 0.14
C PHE A 22 5.38 8.02 1.65
N ASP A 23 5.43 6.81 2.20
CA ASP A 23 5.21 6.57 3.61
C ASP A 23 6.46 6.90 4.44
N LYS A 24 6.23 7.25 5.70
CA LYS A 24 7.30 7.49 6.67
C LYS A 24 7.59 6.20 7.44
N PHE A 25 8.87 5.98 7.71
CA PHE A 25 9.27 4.90 8.61
C PHE A 25 8.62 5.07 9.97
N SER A 26 7.94 4.03 10.44
CA SER A 26 7.55 3.90 11.84
C SER A 26 8.58 3.04 12.56
N ASN A 27 9.15 3.58 13.64
CA ASN A 27 10.04 2.82 14.49
C ASN A 27 9.19 1.88 15.35
N TYR A 28 9.39 0.58 15.17
CA TYR A 28 8.79 -0.42 16.05
C TYR A 28 9.69 -0.67 17.26
N ASN A 29 11.02 -0.62 17.07
CA ASN A 29 12.10 -0.67 18.08
C ASN A 29 13.35 0.04 17.53
N TYR A 30 14.41 0.19 18.33
CA TYR A 30 15.69 0.81 17.93
C TYR A 30 16.34 0.22 16.65
N PHE A 31 16.00 -1.03 16.31
CA PHE A 31 16.62 -1.79 15.22
C PHE A 31 15.67 -2.14 14.08
N THR A 32 14.38 -1.82 14.23
CA THR A 32 13.32 -2.30 13.34
C THR A 32 12.44 -1.15 12.90
N HIS A 33 12.42 -0.92 11.60
CA HIS A 33 11.65 0.14 10.96
C HIS A 33 10.65 -0.48 10.00
N THR A 34 9.42 0.02 10.01
CA THR A 34 8.35 -0.52 9.18
C THR A 34 7.78 0.55 8.26
N ILE A 35 7.36 0.14 7.06
CA ILE A 35 6.83 1.02 6.02
C ILE A 35 5.77 0.29 5.17
N GLY A 36 4.93 1.07 4.51
CA GLY A 36 3.81 0.63 3.70
C GLY A 36 2.47 1.09 4.26
N LEU A 37 1.55 1.44 3.37
CA LEU A 37 0.18 1.83 3.70
C LEU A 37 -0.84 0.94 2.98
N PRO A 38 -2.06 0.78 3.52
CA PRO A 38 -2.53 1.27 4.83
C PRO A 38 -1.97 0.48 6.02
N ILE A 39 -1.45 -0.73 5.80
CA ILE A 39 -0.81 -1.55 6.83
C ILE A 39 0.66 -1.68 6.49
N LYS A 40 1.52 -1.52 7.50
CA LYS A 40 2.98 -1.64 7.35
C LYS A 40 3.34 -3.08 6.97
N PHE A 41 3.81 -3.28 5.75
CA PHE A 41 4.09 -4.62 5.19
C PHE A 41 5.56 -4.84 4.83
N LEU A 42 6.39 -3.80 4.89
CA LEU A 42 7.83 -3.90 4.64
C LEU A 42 8.55 -3.56 5.94
N VAL A 43 9.38 -4.48 6.41
CA VAL A 43 10.17 -4.36 7.63
C VAL A 43 11.64 -4.27 7.25
N PHE A 44 12.34 -3.30 7.81
CA PHE A 44 13.76 -3.06 7.59
C PHE A 44 14.52 -3.19 8.91
N TYR A 45 15.58 -4.00 8.90
CA TYR A 45 16.41 -4.29 10.07
C TYR A 45 17.75 -3.56 9.96
N ASN A 46 17.85 -2.40 10.60
CA ASN A 46 19.10 -1.66 10.68
C ASN A 46 18.99 -0.61 11.80
N ASP A 47 20.12 -0.32 12.44
CA ASP A 47 20.22 0.68 13.51
C ASP A 47 20.07 2.10 12.97
N THR A 48 20.43 2.29 11.70
CA THR A 48 20.37 3.57 11.00
C THR A 48 19.38 3.53 9.85
N LEU A 49 18.46 4.50 9.86
CA LEU A 49 17.55 4.70 8.74
C LEU A 49 18.31 5.23 7.52
N PRO A 50 18.02 4.72 6.31
CA PRO A 50 18.55 5.33 5.11
C PRO A 50 18.01 6.76 4.97
N ALA A 51 18.84 7.69 4.49
CA ALA A 51 18.46 9.09 4.31
C ALA A 51 17.27 9.28 3.33
N ASN A 52 17.02 8.30 2.46
CA ASN A 52 15.91 8.29 1.51
C ASN A 52 15.40 6.85 1.32
N ASN A 53 14.08 6.68 1.20
CA ASN A 53 13.41 5.39 0.99
C ASN A 53 13.90 4.69 -0.29
N LEU A 54 14.40 5.43 -1.29
CA LEU A 54 14.99 4.85 -2.50
C LEU A 54 16.21 3.96 -2.20
N PHE A 55 16.97 4.26 -1.15
CA PHE A 55 18.16 3.47 -0.78
C PHE A 55 17.81 2.15 -0.09
N LEU A 56 16.54 1.89 0.25
CA LEU A 56 16.09 0.59 0.76
C LEU A 56 16.42 -0.54 -0.23
N PHE A 57 16.23 -0.29 -1.52
CA PHE A 57 16.41 -1.30 -2.58
C PHE A 57 17.84 -1.34 -3.13
N SER A 58 18.81 -0.71 -2.45
CA SER A 58 20.23 -0.88 -2.78
C SER A 58 20.70 -2.30 -2.45
N LEU A 59 21.71 -2.80 -3.20
CA LEU A 59 22.24 -4.16 -3.05
C LEU A 59 22.62 -4.52 -1.61
N ASN A 60 23.16 -3.56 -0.85
CA ASN A 60 23.60 -3.79 0.53
C ASN A 60 22.44 -3.80 1.55
N ASN A 61 21.29 -3.24 1.19
CA ASN A 61 20.13 -3.09 2.08
C ASN A 61 19.03 -4.10 1.77
N ILE A 62 19.02 -4.72 0.58
CA ILE A 62 17.98 -5.65 0.17
C ILE A 62 17.91 -6.91 1.06
N THR A 63 19.05 -7.36 1.58
CA THR A 63 19.14 -8.50 2.51
C THR A 63 18.59 -8.19 3.90
N LYS A 64 18.43 -6.90 4.23
CA LYS A 64 17.91 -6.41 5.51
C LYS A 64 16.40 -6.14 5.45
N ILE A 65 15.75 -6.43 4.33
CA ILE A 65 14.32 -6.25 4.14
C ILE A 65 13.60 -7.57 4.37
N ASN A 66 12.59 -7.56 5.24
CA ASN A 66 11.60 -8.61 5.31
C ASN A 66 10.26 -8.09 4.76
N PHE A 67 9.77 -8.76 3.73
CA PHE A 67 8.52 -8.41 3.06
C PHE A 67 7.38 -9.32 3.56
N ARG A 68 6.44 -8.73 4.28
CA ARG A 68 5.25 -9.41 4.78
C ARG A 68 4.17 -9.47 3.70
N ILE A 69 4.24 -10.53 2.89
CA ILE A 69 3.31 -10.78 1.78
C ILE A 69 1.85 -10.84 2.23
N ASP A 70 1.61 -11.34 3.43
CA ASP A 70 0.30 -11.43 4.06
C ASP A 70 -0.30 -10.04 4.34
N LEU A 71 0.49 -9.15 4.94
CA LEU A 71 0.06 -7.76 5.19
C LEU A 71 -0.02 -6.93 3.91
N PHE A 72 0.84 -7.22 2.92
CA PHE A 72 0.78 -6.60 1.61
C PHE A 72 -0.53 -6.93 0.90
N LEU A 73 -0.91 -8.21 0.87
CA LEU A 73 -2.17 -8.67 0.28
C LEU A 73 -3.38 -8.06 1.00
N LEU A 74 -3.34 -7.99 2.34
CA LEU A 74 -4.38 -7.33 3.13
C LEU A 74 -4.51 -5.84 2.77
N SER A 75 -3.39 -5.14 2.64
CA SER A 75 -3.35 -3.75 2.18
C SER A 75 -3.97 -3.57 0.80
N ILE A 76 -3.69 -4.48 -0.15
CA ILE A 76 -4.29 -4.47 -1.49
C ILE A 76 -5.81 -4.63 -1.40
N LEU A 77 -6.29 -5.58 -0.60
CA LEU A 77 -7.71 -5.80 -0.42
C LEU A 77 -8.41 -4.57 0.17
N ILE A 78 -7.81 -3.91 1.17
CA ILE A 78 -8.36 -2.69 1.75
C ILE A 78 -8.49 -1.60 0.69
N VAL A 79 -7.42 -1.31 -0.05
CA VAL A 79 -7.43 -0.30 -1.12
C VAL A 79 -8.44 -0.65 -2.20
N TYR A 80 -8.53 -1.92 -2.59
CA TYR A 80 -9.49 -2.42 -3.57
C TYR A 80 -10.94 -2.18 -3.13
N PHE A 81 -11.29 -2.48 -1.88
CA PHE A 81 -12.64 -2.23 -1.35
C PHE A 81 -12.96 -0.73 -1.23
N ILE A 82 -11.98 0.10 -0.87
CA ILE A 82 -12.14 1.56 -0.86
C ILE A 82 -12.45 2.06 -2.27
N LEU A 83 -11.67 1.67 -3.28
CA LEU A 83 -11.88 2.09 -4.66
C LEU A 83 -13.24 1.65 -5.21
N ILE A 84 -13.65 0.40 -4.94
CA ILE A 84 -15.00 -0.06 -5.32
C ILE A 84 -16.08 0.82 -4.68
N SER A 85 -15.91 1.15 -3.41
CA SER A 85 -16.89 1.95 -2.66
C SER A 85 -16.97 3.37 -3.20
N LEU A 86 -15.83 3.99 -3.53
CA LEU A 86 -15.76 5.31 -4.16
C LEU A 86 -16.44 5.31 -5.54
N ILE A 87 -16.19 4.32 -6.38
CA ILE A 87 -16.81 4.22 -7.71
C ILE A 87 -18.34 4.05 -7.59
N LYS A 88 -18.81 3.23 -6.65
CA LYS A 88 -20.24 3.08 -6.36
C LYS A 88 -20.86 4.38 -5.86
N LEU A 89 -20.18 5.11 -4.97
CA LEU A 89 -20.65 6.38 -4.45
C LEU A 89 -20.73 7.43 -5.56
N TYR A 90 -19.67 7.55 -6.37
CA TYR A 90 -19.59 8.49 -7.49
C TYR A 90 -20.72 8.24 -8.51
N SER A 91 -20.92 6.98 -8.91
CA SER A 91 -22.00 6.62 -9.84
C SER A 91 -23.40 6.90 -9.28
N LYS A 92 -23.62 6.72 -7.97
CA LYS A 92 -24.88 7.08 -7.29
C LYS A 92 -25.11 8.59 -7.29
N LEU A 93 -24.09 9.38 -6.95
CA LEU A 93 -24.17 10.85 -6.95
C LEU A 93 -24.44 11.39 -8.36
N PHE A 94 -23.73 10.88 -9.36
CA PHE A 94 -23.91 11.30 -10.75
C PHE A 94 -25.32 10.96 -11.28
N LYS A 95 -25.87 9.80 -10.91
CA LYS A 95 -27.24 9.43 -11.29
C LYS A 95 -28.27 10.39 -10.68
N ASN A 96 -28.10 10.78 -9.41
CA ASN A 96 -28.99 11.73 -8.75
C ASN A 96 -28.95 13.13 -9.36
N ILE A 97 -27.78 13.59 -9.83
CA ILE A 97 -27.63 14.91 -10.48
C ILE A 97 -28.37 14.95 -11.82
N LYS A 98 -28.47 13.83 -12.55
CA LYS A 98 -29.12 13.78 -13.86
C LYS A 98 -30.66 13.68 -13.80
N THR A 99 -31.21 13.38 -12.62
CA THR A 99 -32.65 13.20 -12.39
C THR A 99 -33.33 14.41 -11.71
N ASN A 100 -32.55 15.41 -11.31
CA ASN A 100 -33.01 16.72 -10.86
C ASN A 100 -32.81 17.75 -11.97
#